data_AF-A0A967JPM0-F1
#
_entry.id   AF-A0A967JPM0-F1
#
_cell.length_a   1.000
_cell.length_b   1.000
_cell.length_c   1.000
_cell.angle_alpha   90.00
_cell.angle_beta   90.00
_cell.angle_gamma   90.00
#
_symmetry.space_group_name_H-M   'P 1'
#
loop_
_entity.id
_entity.type
_entity.pdbx_description
1 polymer ?
#
loop_
_entity_poly.entity_id
_entity_poly.type
_entity_poly.pdbx_seq_one_letter_code
_entity_poly.pdbx_strand_id
1 'polypeptide(L)'
;AAGICGVPEGDIRAFAELYHRLSPAAISVGNGLERNRNGGSGIRAILALPALTGKFGTRGNGLIAKAGAAFPKTTDRLQRPDLVPAGTRTIN
;
A
#
# COMPACT_ATOMS: atom_id res chain seq x y z
N ALA A 1 -6.47 2.65 -21.37
CA ALA A 1 -6.50 3.21 -20.00
C ALA A 1 -7.34 4.48 -19.93
N ALA A 2 -7.00 5.53 -20.68
CA ALA A 2 -7.70 6.83 -20.66
C ALA A 2 -9.23 6.74 -20.71
N GLY A 3 -9.80 6.08 -21.74
CA GLY A 3 -11.26 5.96 -21.88
C GLY A 3 -11.96 5.16 -20.78
N ILE A 4 -11.28 4.19 -20.15
CA ILE A 4 -11.86 3.39 -19.06
C ILE A 4 -11.84 4.18 -17.75
N CYS A 5 -10.73 4.88 -17.48
CA CYS A 5 -10.53 5.60 -16.22
C CYS A 5 -11.14 7.01 -16.25
N GLY A 6 -11.51 7.54 -17.43
CA GLY A 6 -11.91 8.93 -17.59
C GLY A 6 -10.78 9.92 -17.33
N VAL A 7 -9.52 9.49 -17.49
CA VAL A 7 -8.32 10.30 -17.25
C VAL A 7 -7.67 10.64 -18.59
N PRO A 8 -7.28 11.90 -18.86
CA PRO A 8 -6.57 12.26 -20.09
C PRO A 8 -5.31 11.42 -20.30
N GLU A 9 -5.04 11.04 -21.56
CA GLU A 9 -3.86 10.23 -21.89
C GLU A 9 -2.54 10.93 -21.51
N GLY A 10 -2.48 12.25 -21.69
CA GLY A 10 -1.34 13.08 -21.31
C GLY A 10 -0.99 12.95 -19.83
N ASP A 11 -1.99 12.92 -18.95
CA ASP A 11 -1.79 12.82 -17.50
C ASP A 11 -1.25 11.44 -17.10
N ILE A 12 -1.74 10.37 -17.75
CA ILE A 12 -1.24 9.00 -17.52
C ILE A 12 0.25 8.93 -17.90
N ARG A 13 0.62 9.50 -19.06
CA ARG A 13 2.03 9.53 -19.51
C ARG A 13 2.88 10.39 -18.59
N ALA A 14 2.40 11.58 -18.22
CA ALA A 14 3.11 12.48 -17.32
C ALA A 14 3.35 11.82 -15.95
N PHE A 15 2.36 11.14 -15.38
CA PHE A 15 2.52 10.37 -14.15
C PHE A 15 3.59 9.28 -14.29
N ALA A 16 3.55 8.50 -15.37
CA ALA A 16 4.52 7.42 -15.59
C ALA A 16 5.96 7.96 -15.67
N GLU A 17 6.17 9.05 -16.42
CA GLU A 17 7.47 9.72 -16.53
C GLU A 17 7.95 10.30 -15.20
N LEU A 18 7.07 11.01 -14.48
CA LEU A 18 7.39 11.57 -13.16
C LEU A 18 7.78 10.47 -12.17
N TYR A 19 6.96 9.42 -12.07
CA TYR A 19 7.22 8.33 -11.14
C TYR A 19 8.49 7.54 -11.50
N HIS A 20 8.77 7.35 -12.79
CA HIS A 20 10.01 6.72 -13.24
C HIS A 20 11.23 7.56 -12.84
N ARG A 21 11.25 8.85 -13.18
CA ARG A 21 12.41 9.74 -13.02
C ARG A 21 12.70 10.17 -11.58
N LEU A 22 11.66 10.37 -10.76
CA LEU A 22 11.84 10.91 -9.41
C LEU A 22 12.35 9.84 -8.44
N SER A 23 13.36 10.18 -7.64
CA SER A 23 13.82 9.37 -6.51
C SER A 23 14.32 10.34 -5.44
N PRO A 24 13.75 10.37 -4.22
CA PRO A 24 12.72 9.44 -3.72
C PRO A 24 11.31 9.67 -4.31
N ALA A 25 10.55 8.59 -4.48
CA ALA A 25 9.14 8.55 -4.86
C ALA A 25 8.45 7.36 -4.18
N ALA A 26 7.42 7.62 -3.39
CA ALA A 26 6.60 6.61 -2.73
C ALA A 26 5.14 6.68 -3.17
N ILE A 27 4.46 5.53 -3.15
CA ILE A 27 3.01 5.45 -3.37
C ILE A 27 2.32 5.07 -2.06
N SER A 28 1.33 5.85 -1.64
CA SER A 28 0.43 5.49 -0.54
C SER A 28 -0.89 5.02 -1.11
N VAL A 29 -1.28 3.77 -0.82
CA VAL A 29 -2.61 3.26 -1.22
C VAL A 29 -3.59 3.40 -0.06
N GLY A 30 -4.80 3.88 -0.36
CA GLY A 30 -5.87 4.01 0.63
C GLY A 30 -6.85 2.84 0.59
N ASN A 31 -7.72 2.78 1.61
CA ASN A 31 -8.72 1.71 1.75
C ASN A 31 -9.82 1.73 0.66
N GLY A 32 -9.99 2.84 -0.08
CA GLY A 32 -11.06 2.98 -1.07
C GLY A 32 -10.99 1.92 -2.18
N LEU A 33 -9.77 1.53 -2.57
CA LEU A 33 -9.54 0.47 -3.56
C LEU A 33 -9.96 -0.91 -3.05
N GLU A 34 -9.87 -1.16 -1.74
CA GLU A 34 -10.24 -2.46 -1.13
C GLU A 34 -11.75 -2.73 -1.22
N ARG A 35 -12.58 -1.69 -1.41
CA ARG A 35 -14.05 -1.78 -1.46
C ARG A 35 -14.57 -1.79 -2.90
N ASN A 36 -13.90 -2.54 -3.77
CA ASN A 36 -14.30 -2.76 -5.16
C ASN A 36 -14.24 -4.26 -5.51
N ARG A 37 -15.12 -4.72 -6.41
CA ARG A 37 -15.09 -6.06 -7.01
C ARG A 37 -13.67 -6.49 -7.44
N ASN A 38 -12.89 -5.57 -8.00
CA ASN A 38 -11.53 -5.83 -8.48
C ASN A 38 -10.43 -5.22 -7.59
N GLY A 39 -10.76 -4.87 -6.34
CA GLY A 39 -9.87 -4.12 -5.44
C GLY A 39 -8.51 -4.76 -5.23
N GLY A 40 -8.48 -6.08 -4.99
CA GLY A 40 -7.23 -6.82 -4.83
C GLY A 40 -6.34 -6.77 -6.08
N SER A 41 -6.93 -6.87 -7.28
CA SER A 41 -6.18 -6.76 -8.54
C SER A 41 -5.66 -5.33 -8.77
N GLY A 42 -6.47 -4.31 -8.46
CA GLY A 42 -6.06 -2.91 -8.55
C GLY A 42 -4.89 -2.59 -7.63
N ILE A 43 -4.94 -3.06 -6.38
CA ILE A 43 -3.84 -2.92 -5.42
C ILE A 43 -2.58 -3.60 -5.96
N ARG A 44 -2.66 -4.87 -6.41
CA ARG A 44 -1.49 -5.58 -6.98
C ARG A 44 -0.86 -4.82 -8.15
N ALA A 45 -1.67 -4.26 -9.04
CA ALA A 45 -1.17 -3.47 -10.16
C ALA A 45 -0.40 -2.22 -9.68
N ILE A 46 -0.90 -1.53 -8.64
CA ILE A 46 -0.19 -0.41 -8.03
C ILE A 46 1.11 -0.87 -7.37
N LEU A 47 1.10 -2.02 -6.66
CA LEU A 47 2.28 -2.54 -5.97
C LEU A 47 3.40 -2.94 -6.94
N ALA A 48 3.07 -3.28 -8.18
CA ALA A 48 4.04 -3.59 -9.21
C ALA A 48 4.85 -2.35 -9.64
N LEU A 49 4.29 -1.13 -9.54
CA LEU A 49 4.97 0.10 -9.96
C LEU A 49 6.31 0.31 -9.25
N PRO A 50 6.40 0.36 -7.90
CA PRO A 50 7.69 0.51 -7.21
C PRO A 50 8.66 -0.63 -7.49
N ALA A 51 8.16 -1.85 -7.74
CA ALA A 51 9.01 -2.99 -8.12
C ALA A 51 9.62 -2.79 -9.52
N LEU A 52 8.81 -2.37 -10.49
CA LEU A 52 9.22 -2.15 -11.88
C LEU A 52 10.14 -0.93 -12.04
N THR A 53 9.96 0.10 -11.21
CA THR A 53 10.72 1.35 -11.30
C THR A 53 11.85 1.45 -10.26
N GLY A 54 12.18 0.35 -9.58
CA GLY A 54 13.32 0.27 -8.65
C GLY A 54 13.17 1.16 -7.41
N LYS A 55 11.95 1.37 -6.92
CA LYS A 55 11.65 2.22 -5.75
C LYS A 55 11.67 1.44 -4.44
N PHE A 56 12.58 0.49 -4.28
CA PHE A 56 12.82 -0.17 -3.00
C PHE A 56 14.29 -0.01 -2.59
N GLY A 57 14.56 -0.07 -1.29
CA GLY A 57 15.92 0.00 -0.74
C GLY A 57 16.50 1.41 -0.52
N THR A 58 15.80 2.48 -0.90
CA THR A 58 16.22 3.87 -0.60
C THR A 58 15.19 4.55 0.30
N ARG A 59 15.65 5.30 1.31
CA ARG A 59 14.76 6.04 2.21
C ARG A 59 13.91 7.05 1.41
N GLY A 60 12.60 7.04 1.65
CA GLY A 60 11.63 7.89 0.93
C GLY A 60 11.07 7.27 -0.35
N ASN A 61 11.66 6.18 -0.84
CA ASN A 61 11.05 5.33 -1.86
C ASN A 61 10.10 4.30 -1.23
N GLY A 62 9.21 3.74 -2.05
CA GLY A 62 8.50 2.50 -1.73
C GLY A 62 6.99 2.67 -1.68
N LEU A 63 6.37 1.87 -0.81
CA LEU A 63 4.93 1.75 -0.71
C LEU A 63 4.49 1.91 0.75
N ILE A 64 3.43 2.68 0.95
CA ILE A 64 2.73 2.79 2.23
C ILE A 64 1.31 2.25 2.03
N ALA A 65 1.08 1.00 2.45
CA ALA A 65 -0.25 0.39 2.34
C ALA A 65 -1.16 0.80 3.51
N LYS A 66 -0.60 0.86 4.72
CA LYS A 66 -1.28 1.33 5.94
C LYS A 66 -0.26 2.00 6.84
N ALA A 67 -0.66 3.07 7.52
CA ALA A 67 0.17 3.77 8.50
C ALA A 67 0.20 3.04 9.87
N GLY A 68 0.15 1.70 9.87
CA GLY A 68 0.00 0.90 11.08
C GLY A 68 1.16 1.05 12.06
N ALA A 69 2.33 1.49 11.60
CA ALA A 69 3.52 1.73 12.43
C ALA A 69 3.81 3.23 12.64
N ALA A 70 2.88 4.12 12.28
CA ALA A 70 3.09 5.57 12.47
C ALA A 70 3.15 5.99 13.94
N PHE A 71 2.53 5.19 14.83
CA PHE A 71 2.54 5.41 16.27
C PHE A 71 2.86 4.11 17.02
N PRO A 72 3.47 4.18 18.22
CA PRO A 72 3.66 3.01 19.07
C PRO A 72 2.32 2.33 19.37
N LYS A 73 2.25 1.02 19.19
CA LYS A 73 1.05 0.23 19.53
C LYS A 73 1.11 -0.22 20.97
N THR A 74 -0.04 -0.24 21.64
CA THR A 74 -0.22 -0.85 22.96
C THR A 74 -0.86 -2.23 22.82
N THR A 75 -0.18 -3.13 22.11
CA THR A 75 -0.73 -4.43 21.69
C THR A 75 -1.26 -5.26 22.86
N ASP A 76 -0.55 -5.30 23.99
CA ASP A 76 -1.00 -6.02 25.19
C ASP A 76 -2.31 -5.47 25.75
N ARG A 77 -2.50 -4.14 25.70
CA ARG A 77 -3.75 -3.50 26.14
C ARG A 77 -4.89 -3.77 25.18
N LEU A 78 -4.61 -3.85 23.88
CA LEU A 78 -5.61 -4.11 22.85
C LEU A 78 -6.03 -5.58 22.79
N GLN A 79 -5.06 -6.50 22.89
CA GLN A 79 -5.27 -7.94 22.72
C GLN A 79 -5.61 -8.65 24.03
N ARG A 80 -5.30 -8.04 25.19
CA ARG A 80 -5.57 -8.60 26.54
C ARG A 80 -5.14 -10.06 26.68
N PRO A 81 -3.85 -10.39 26.46
CA PRO A 81 -3.37 -11.77 26.57
C PRO A 81 -3.57 -12.35 27.98
N ASP A 82 -3.67 -11.50 28.99
CA ASP A 82 -3.99 -11.86 30.38
C ASP A 82 -5.40 -12.48 30.54
N LEU A 83 -6.32 -12.24 29.60
CA LEU A 83 -7.66 -12.83 29.59
C LEU A 83 -7.73 -14.15 28.82
N VAL A 84 -6.64 -14.58 28.18
CA VAL A 84 -6.64 -15.77 27.32
C VAL A 84 -6.48 -17.03 28.17
N PRO A 85 -7.40 -18.01 28.08
CA PRO A 85 -7.26 -19.27 28.79
C PRO A 85 -5.97 -20.02 28.39
N ALA A 86 -5.34 -20.66 29.36
CA ALA A 86 -4.14 -21.46 29.11
C ALA A 86 -4.41 -22.53 28.04
N GLY A 87 -3.49 -22.68 27.08
CA GLY A 87 -3.61 -23.63 25.97
C GLY A 87 -4.46 -23.15 24.78
N THR A 88 -4.96 -21.90 24.80
CA THR A 88 -5.66 -21.31 23.64
C THR A 88 -4.72 -21.24 22.44
N ARG A 89 -5.11 -21.89 21.34
CA ARG A 89 -4.34 -21.90 20.09
C ARG A 89 -4.31 -20.51 19.45
N THR A 90 -3.12 -20.05 19.08
CA THR A 90 -2.94 -18.87 18.21
C THR A 90 -2.78 -19.31 16.76
N ILE A 91 -3.40 -18.59 15.82
CA ILE A 91 -3.23 -18.81 14.38
C ILE A 91 -2.80 -17.47 13.78
N ASN A 92 -1.71 -17.49 13.01
CA ASN A 92 -1.30 -16.45 12.06
C ASN A 92 -0.71 -17.14 10.83
#